data_AF-S9SLN6-F1
#
_entry.id   AF-S9SLN6-F1
#
_cell.length_a   1.000
_cell.length_b   1.000
_cell.length_c   1.000
_cell.angle_alpha   90.00
_cell.angle_beta   90.00
_cell.angle_gamma   90.00
#
_symmetry.space_group_name_H-M   'P 1'
#
loop_
_entity.id
_entity.type
_entity.pdbx_description
1 polymer ?
#
loop_
_entity_poly.entity_id
_entity_poly.type
_entity_poly.pdbx_seq_one_letter_code
_entity_poly.pdbx_strand_id
1 'polypeptide(L)'
;MNKYSNKLAVLMLTAALGTASIPFTTLHVEAASTSLSAQDIQQAVNKLAELRVMNGDEKGSMRIENQVTRAELAKLVVLTFGLQGKGANLPSFTDVKQEAWYYQYAAELVAQDIMQADEGRFNPHGPVTDAEFVQIVSKALKRDVKSVSHWMERFYGADNNATRGESAYLLNIARQAIPSANAKITSVRALNAITLIVTFDAPLTAENEVFAKAKEDFAFNDGLSLSNMPRLKTGSIATYIVPTTVQKPGTTYTLSYKGQEAGTFTGNATKLDMTEARQISNDTFELEALKANGVVDYGYVISAYSGGRGANAFVLDEENKADGRTYQIISSGQGREVTITPEGGQPIVAKYVPFTQSTDGKQEPKFRLPEGKELTPGVTYTVTSDWAEIANQTFVAKDIAPLKIVEAEAVSETSIDVTLAEDPGDELFSGRSVELTDAAGNKLTATYKYSSRKGEVGVFDLAQDGKLTKGTTYTVTPVGNWAGASKVELTVK
;
A
#
# COMPACT_ATOMS: atom_id res chain seq x y z
N MET A 1 -28.97 62.83 8.21
CA MET A 1 -29.92 62.15 7.30
C MET A 1 -29.22 60.91 6.77
N ASN A 2 -29.53 59.65 7.05
CA ASN A 2 -30.45 58.98 7.96
C ASN A 2 -29.68 57.80 8.58
N LYS A 3 -29.78 57.61 9.90
CA LYS A 3 -29.51 56.36 10.62
C LYS A 3 -30.84 55.64 10.79
N TYR A 4 -30.87 54.30 10.79
CA TYR A 4 -31.69 53.36 11.60
C TYR A 4 -31.32 51.94 11.11
N SER A 5 -30.63 51.10 11.89
CA SER A 5 -31.04 50.28 13.05
C SER A 5 -31.65 48.91 12.69
N ASN A 6 -30.89 47.87 13.06
CA ASN A 6 -31.26 46.56 13.63
C ASN A 6 -32.42 45.73 13.06
N LYS A 7 -32.18 44.43 12.87
CA LYS A 7 -32.69 43.35 13.76
C LYS A 7 -32.16 41.96 13.36
N LEU A 8 -31.43 41.33 14.28
CA LEU A 8 -31.29 39.88 14.36
C LEU A 8 -32.69 39.28 14.63
N ALA A 9 -33.07 38.28 13.84
CA ALA A 9 -34.18 37.40 14.17
C ALA A 9 -33.65 36.20 14.97
N VAL A 10 -33.85 36.25 16.29
CA VAL A 10 -33.77 35.10 17.18
C VAL A 10 -35.06 34.31 17.01
N LEU A 11 -34.99 33.10 16.45
CA LEU A 11 -36.10 32.17 16.47
C LEU A 11 -35.90 31.20 17.64
N MET A 12 -36.65 31.42 18.72
CA MET A 12 -36.84 30.42 19.76
C MET A 12 -37.75 29.31 19.22
N LEU A 13 -37.30 28.05 19.24
CA LEU A 13 -38.21 26.91 19.22
C LEU A 13 -38.26 26.26 20.60
N THR A 14 -39.46 26.32 21.16
CA THR A 14 -39.93 25.74 22.42
C THR A 14 -39.78 24.22 22.45
N ALA A 15 -39.29 23.70 23.58
CA ALA A 15 -39.33 22.30 23.94
C ALA A 15 -40.77 21.80 24.08
N ALA A 16 -41.15 20.83 23.25
CA ALA A 16 -42.30 19.96 23.48
C ALA A 16 -41.77 18.55 23.72
N LEU A 17 -41.93 18.06 24.96
CA LEU A 17 -41.73 16.68 25.34
C LEU A 17 -42.74 15.80 24.57
N GLY A 18 -42.24 15.01 23.63
CA GLY A 18 -43.01 14.00 22.91
C GLY A 18 -42.07 12.94 22.38
N THR A 19 -42.11 11.75 22.97
CA THR A 19 -41.35 10.58 22.52
C THR A 19 -41.88 10.11 21.17
N ALA A 20 -41.24 10.55 20.09
CA ALA A 20 -41.36 9.94 18.77
C ALA A 20 -39.96 9.67 18.26
N SER A 21 -39.60 8.39 18.16
CA SER A 21 -38.38 7.91 17.53
C SER A 21 -38.41 8.28 16.05
N ILE A 22 -37.74 9.37 15.69
CA ILE A 22 -37.47 9.71 14.29
C ILE A 22 -36.26 8.86 13.86
N PRO A 23 -36.35 8.04 12.80
CA PRO A 23 -35.16 7.42 12.25
C PRO A 23 -34.23 8.54 11.78
N PHE A 24 -33.03 8.59 12.34
CA PHE A 24 -31.93 9.38 11.77
C PHE A 24 -31.65 8.82 10.39
N THR A 25 -32.30 9.36 9.36
CA THR A 25 -31.76 9.30 8.01
C THR A 25 -30.48 10.09 8.04
N THR A 26 -29.35 9.38 8.06
CA THR A 26 -28.05 9.97 7.79
C THR A 26 -28.14 10.65 6.43
N LEU A 27 -28.14 11.98 6.41
CA LEU A 27 -27.83 12.70 5.20
C LEU A 27 -26.38 12.36 4.88
N HIS A 28 -26.18 11.39 4.00
CA HIS A 28 -24.94 11.27 3.25
C HIS A 28 -24.85 12.53 2.39
N VAL A 29 -24.22 13.57 2.93
CA VAL A 29 -23.64 14.61 2.09
C VAL A 29 -22.42 13.97 1.46
N GLU A 30 -22.66 13.23 0.39
CA GLU A 30 -21.63 12.88 -0.57
C GLU A 30 -21.05 14.21 -1.02
N ALA A 31 -19.78 14.48 -0.69
CA ALA A 31 -19.08 15.65 -1.19
C ALA A 31 -19.01 15.48 -2.71
N ALA A 32 -19.98 16.03 -3.43
CA ALA A 32 -20.04 15.93 -4.87
C ALA A 32 -18.75 16.54 -5.44
N SER A 33 -17.92 15.69 -6.03
CA SER A 33 -16.78 16.14 -6.82
C SER A 33 -17.31 17.09 -7.88
N THR A 34 -16.73 18.30 -7.95
CA THR A 34 -17.14 19.27 -8.97
C THR A 34 -16.85 18.69 -10.35
N SER A 35 -17.86 18.65 -11.22
CA SER A 35 -17.73 18.15 -12.59
C SER A 35 -16.54 18.80 -13.32
N LEU A 36 -15.94 18.06 -14.26
CA LEU A 36 -14.85 18.58 -15.07
C LEU A 36 -15.29 19.84 -15.84
N SER A 37 -14.50 20.93 -15.76
CA SER A 37 -14.86 22.20 -16.40
C SER A 37 -14.28 22.31 -17.81
N ALA A 38 -14.94 23.07 -18.69
CA ALA A 38 -14.41 23.36 -20.03
C ALA A 38 -13.04 24.07 -19.98
N GLN A 39 -12.79 24.88 -18.93
CA GLN A 39 -11.52 25.54 -18.72
C GLN A 39 -10.39 24.54 -18.43
N ASP A 40 -10.65 23.54 -17.59
CA ASP A 40 -9.69 22.48 -17.28
C ASP A 40 -9.30 21.68 -18.53
N ILE A 41 -10.31 21.31 -19.34
CA ILE A 41 -10.11 20.64 -20.62
C ILE A 41 -9.27 21.51 -21.56
N GLN A 42 -9.62 22.79 -21.70
CA GLN A 42 -8.90 23.69 -22.60
C GLN A 42 -7.43 23.87 -22.19
N GLN A 43 -7.14 23.97 -20.89
CA GLN A 43 -5.77 24.04 -20.39
C GLN A 43 -4.98 22.77 -20.73
N ALA A 44 -5.57 21.59 -20.51
CA ALA A 44 -4.93 20.33 -20.83
C ALA A 44 -4.69 20.16 -22.34
N VAL A 45 -5.66 20.51 -23.16
CA VAL A 45 -5.57 20.47 -24.62
C VAL A 45 -4.46 21.39 -25.12
N ASN A 46 -4.42 22.65 -24.64
CA ASN A 46 -3.35 23.58 -24.98
C ASN A 46 -1.99 23.01 -24.59
N LYS A 47 -1.89 22.40 -23.39
CA LYS A 47 -0.64 21.84 -22.92
C LYS A 47 -0.14 20.69 -23.78
N LEU A 48 -1.03 19.77 -24.17
CA LEU A 48 -0.66 18.66 -25.04
C LEU A 48 -0.38 19.11 -26.48
N ALA A 49 -0.98 20.20 -26.94
CA ALA A 49 -0.67 20.81 -28.22
C ALA A 49 0.74 21.45 -28.23
N GLU A 50 1.10 22.19 -27.17
CA GLU A 50 2.46 22.72 -26.98
C GLU A 50 3.53 21.61 -27.01
N LEU A 51 3.22 20.48 -26.38
CA LEU A 51 4.08 19.29 -26.34
C LEU A 51 4.03 18.48 -27.64
N ARG A 52 3.25 18.91 -28.64
CA ARG A 52 3.04 18.21 -29.93
C ARG A 52 2.51 16.78 -29.80
N VAL A 53 1.86 16.49 -28.67
CA VAL A 53 1.17 15.22 -28.42
C VAL A 53 -0.18 15.23 -29.14
N MET A 54 -0.93 16.34 -29.02
CA MET A 54 -2.27 16.48 -29.57
C MET A 54 -2.32 17.56 -30.65
N ASN A 55 -2.94 17.26 -31.79
CA ASN A 55 -3.11 18.21 -32.89
C ASN A 55 -4.59 18.36 -33.24
N GLY A 56 -4.95 19.57 -33.69
CA GLY A 56 -6.25 19.86 -34.30
C GLY A 56 -6.32 19.43 -35.76
N ASP A 57 -7.49 19.62 -36.36
CA ASP A 57 -7.68 19.46 -37.79
C ASP A 57 -7.04 20.58 -38.62
N GLU A 58 -7.21 20.56 -39.94
CA GLU A 58 -6.67 21.56 -40.87
C GLU A 58 -7.12 23.00 -40.55
N LYS A 59 -8.24 23.16 -39.83
CA LYS A 59 -8.78 24.46 -39.40
C LYS A 59 -8.33 24.85 -37.99
N GLY A 60 -7.47 24.04 -37.36
CA GLY A 60 -7.00 24.22 -35.99
C GLY A 60 -8.00 23.79 -34.92
N SER A 61 -9.11 23.15 -35.28
CA SER A 61 -10.10 22.68 -34.29
C SER A 61 -9.61 21.41 -33.60
N MET A 62 -9.56 21.44 -32.27
CA MET A 62 -9.13 20.29 -31.45
C MET A 62 -10.20 19.20 -31.31
N ARG A 63 -11.46 19.52 -31.68
CA ARG A 63 -12.63 18.62 -31.62
C ARG A 63 -12.79 17.96 -30.25
N ILE A 64 -12.70 18.76 -29.19
CA ILE A 64 -12.60 18.27 -27.81
C ILE A 64 -13.82 17.46 -27.35
N GLU A 65 -15.01 17.73 -27.88
CA GLU A 65 -16.25 17.01 -27.56
C GLU A 65 -16.44 15.71 -28.37
N ASN A 66 -15.61 15.47 -29.38
CA ASN A 66 -15.70 14.24 -30.16
C ASN A 66 -15.12 13.07 -29.36
N GLN A 67 -15.74 11.89 -29.47
CA GLN A 67 -15.17 10.64 -28.97
C GLN A 67 -13.76 10.44 -29.57
N VAL A 68 -12.82 10.03 -28.72
CA VAL A 68 -11.49 9.64 -29.18
C VAL A 68 -11.57 8.26 -29.81
N THR A 69 -10.94 8.10 -30.98
CA THR A 69 -10.80 6.77 -31.60
C THR A 69 -9.60 6.03 -31.01
N ARG A 70 -9.62 4.69 -31.07
CA ARG A 70 -8.49 3.85 -30.66
C ARG A 70 -7.17 4.22 -31.36
N ALA A 71 -7.22 4.56 -32.66
CA ALA A 71 -6.05 5.03 -33.40
C ALA A 71 -5.48 6.36 -32.88
N GLU A 72 -6.36 7.33 -32.58
CA GLU A 72 -5.95 8.61 -32.01
C GLU A 72 -5.39 8.43 -30.60
N LEU A 73 -6.06 7.65 -29.76
CA LEU A 73 -5.60 7.41 -28.40
C LEU A 73 -4.24 6.71 -28.39
N ALA A 74 -4.02 5.74 -29.26
CA ALA A 74 -2.73 5.07 -29.37
C ALA A 74 -1.60 6.06 -29.64
N LYS A 75 -1.79 6.99 -30.59
CA LYS A 75 -0.83 8.07 -30.84
C LYS A 75 -0.62 8.95 -29.60
N LEU A 76 -1.71 9.39 -28.96
CA LEU A 76 -1.62 10.27 -27.78
C LEU A 76 -0.82 9.61 -26.66
N VAL A 77 -1.11 8.34 -26.34
CA VAL A 77 -0.44 7.58 -25.28
C VAL A 77 1.04 7.36 -25.61
N VAL A 78 1.37 6.92 -26.83
CA VAL A 78 2.77 6.69 -27.23
C VAL A 78 3.59 7.97 -27.13
N LEU A 79 3.06 9.10 -27.60
CA LEU A 79 3.77 10.38 -27.54
C LEU A 79 3.86 10.92 -26.10
N THR A 80 2.81 10.76 -25.29
CA THR A 80 2.79 11.24 -23.90
C THR A 80 3.84 10.54 -23.04
N PHE A 81 4.00 9.23 -23.19
CA PHE A 81 4.89 8.42 -22.35
C PHE A 81 6.22 8.05 -23.05
N GLY A 82 6.46 8.60 -24.25
CA GLY A 82 7.68 8.35 -25.02
C GLY A 82 7.91 6.87 -25.27
N LEU A 83 6.89 6.16 -25.77
CA LEU A 83 6.91 4.70 -25.92
C LEU A 83 7.45 4.23 -27.27
N GLN A 84 7.80 5.13 -28.19
CA GLN A 84 8.25 4.78 -29.54
C GLN A 84 9.50 3.90 -29.53
N GLY A 85 9.46 2.77 -30.25
CA GLY A 85 10.58 1.85 -30.41
C GLY A 85 10.88 0.97 -29.20
N LYS A 86 9.95 0.81 -28.26
CA LYS A 86 10.13 0.00 -27.04
C LYS A 86 9.50 -1.39 -27.13
N GLY A 87 8.60 -1.60 -28.08
CA GLY A 87 7.92 -2.85 -28.37
C GLY A 87 8.83 -3.77 -29.19
N ALA A 88 8.96 -5.01 -28.73
CA ALA A 88 9.60 -6.06 -29.50
C ALA A 88 8.57 -6.70 -30.45
N ASN A 89 8.98 -6.99 -31.69
CA ASN A 89 8.15 -7.72 -32.67
C ASN A 89 6.77 -7.08 -32.92
N LEU A 90 6.76 -5.94 -33.61
CA LEU A 90 5.53 -5.23 -33.97
C LEU A 90 4.52 -6.15 -34.69
N PRO A 91 3.30 -6.31 -34.17
CA PRO A 91 2.29 -7.17 -34.78
C PRO A 91 1.74 -6.57 -36.07
N SER A 92 1.25 -7.45 -36.96
CA SER A 92 0.36 -7.05 -38.05
C SER A 92 -1.10 -7.14 -37.61
N PHE A 93 -1.96 -6.34 -38.22
CA PHE A 93 -3.40 -6.36 -37.96
C PHE A 93 -4.15 -6.63 -39.26
N THR A 94 -5.26 -7.35 -39.17
CA THR A 94 -6.10 -7.65 -40.33
C THR A 94 -6.89 -6.42 -40.81
N ASP A 95 -7.09 -5.43 -39.95
CA ASP A 95 -7.86 -4.20 -40.20
C ASP A 95 -7.02 -2.91 -40.17
N VAL A 96 -5.68 -3.02 -40.12
CA VAL A 96 -4.77 -1.87 -40.20
C VAL A 96 -3.68 -2.13 -41.24
N LYS A 97 -3.62 -1.28 -42.26
CA LYS A 97 -2.54 -1.29 -43.24
C LYS A 97 -1.26 -0.71 -42.64
N GLN A 98 -0.10 -1.24 -43.03
CA GLN A 98 1.19 -0.78 -42.49
C GLN A 98 1.50 0.70 -42.80
N GLU A 99 0.96 1.21 -43.90
CA GLU A 99 1.11 2.61 -44.33
C GLU A 99 0.15 3.57 -43.61
N ALA A 100 -0.79 3.05 -42.80
CA ALA A 100 -1.67 3.90 -42.02
C ALA A 100 -0.86 4.71 -41.01
N TRP A 101 -1.14 6.01 -40.90
CA TRP A 101 -0.40 6.92 -40.01
C TRP A 101 -0.38 6.46 -38.54
N TYR A 102 -1.37 5.66 -38.14
CA TYR A 102 -1.51 5.13 -36.79
C TYR A 102 -0.93 3.73 -36.58
N TYR A 103 -0.51 3.03 -37.64
CA TYR A 103 -0.01 1.64 -37.56
C TYR A 103 1.10 1.51 -36.52
N GLN A 104 2.12 2.38 -36.60
CA GLN A 104 3.27 2.33 -35.70
C GLN A 104 2.85 2.50 -34.24
N TYR A 105 1.94 3.44 -33.94
CA TYR A 105 1.47 3.66 -32.58
C TYR A 105 0.63 2.50 -32.05
N ALA A 106 -0.26 1.94 -32.89
CA ALA A 106 -1.06 0.78 -32.52
C ALA A 106 -0.19 -0.45 -32.25
N ALA A 107 0.74 -0.74 -33.16
CA ALA A 107 1.66 -1.87 -33.04
C ALA A 107 2.56 -1.75 -31.80
N GLU A 108 3.03 -0.54 -31.49
CA GLU A 108 3.86 -0.24 -30.32
C GLU A 108 3.14 -0.56 -29.00
N LEU A 109 1.87 -0.16 -28.86
CA LEU A 109 1.11 -0.40 -27.63
C LEU A 109 0.65 -1.85 -27.50
N VAL A 110 0.35 -2.53 -28.61
CA VAL A 110 -0.01 -3.96 -28.57
C VAL A 110 1.23 -4.81 -28.26
N ALA A 111 2.39 -4.51 -28.84
CA ALA A 111 3.65 -5.21 -28.55
C ALA A 111 4.12 -5.06 -27.08
N GLN A 112 3.61 -4.05 -26.37
CA GLN A 112 3.90 -3.80 -24.95
C GLN A 112 2.75 -4.24 -24.02
N ASP A 113 1.75 -4.96 -24.53
CA ASP A 113 0.55 -5.40 -23.80
C ASP A 113 -0.31 -4.28 -23.18
N ILE A 114 -0.10 -3.03 -23.65
CA ILE A 114 -0.81 -1.83 -23.18
C ILE A 114 -2.22 -1.79 -23.77
N MET A 115 -2.33 -1.96 -25.09
CA MET A 115 -3.61 -2.13 -25.80
C MET A 115 -3.74 -3.56 -26.32
N GLN A 116 -4.97 -3.99 -26.59
CA GLN A 116 -5.26 -5.33 -27.10
C GLN A 116 -5.75 -5.26 -28.55
N ALA A 117 -5.51 -6.34 -29.31
CA ALA A 117 -6.04 -6.55 -30.66
C ALA A 117 -6.77 -7.89 -30.71
N ASP A 118 -8.09 -7.85 -30.59
CA ASP A 118 -8.93 -9.03 -30.49
C ASP A 118 -8.96 -9.78 -31.82
N GLU A 119 -8.56 -11.06 -31.80
CA GLU A 119 -8.49 -11.91 -32.99
C GLU A 119 -7.66 -11.29 -34.15
N GLY A 120 -6.62 -10.53 -33.81
CA GLY A 120 -5.76 -9.86 -34.80
C GLY A 120 -6.40 -8.61 -35.43
N ARG A 121 -7.47 -8.08 -34.84
CA ARG A 121 -8.11 -6.82 -35.22
C ARG A 121 -7.84 -5.74 -34.17
N PHE A 122 -7.29 -4.61 -34.60
CA PHE A 122 -7.02 -3.48 -33.70
C PHE A 122 -8.25 -2.59 -33.50
N ASN A 123 -9.20 -2.58 -34.44
CA ASN A 123 -10.38 -1.71 -34.47
C ASN A 123 -10.04 -0.21 -34.37
N PRO A 124 -9.27 0.36 -35.32
CA PRO A 124 -8.71 1.71 -35.19
C PRO A 124 -9.73 2.85 -35.09
N HIS A 125 -10.96 2.65 -35.59
CA HIS A 125 -12.01 3.67 -35.61
C HIS A 125 -13.04 3.50 -34.48
N GLY A 126 -12.93 2.44 -33.67
CA GLY A 126 -13.80 2.23 -32.53
C GLY A 126 -13.61 3.32 -31.45
N PRO A 127 -14.66 3.68 -30.72
CA PRO A 127 -14.54 4.55 -29.55
C PRO A 127 -13.78 3.81 -28.44
N VAL A 128 -13.26 4.59 -27.48
CA VAL A 128 -12.60 4.05 -26.28
C VAL A 128 -13.49 4.29 -25.07
N THR A 129 -13.82 3.23 -24.35
CA THR A 129 -14.59 3.33 -23.09
C THR A 129 -13.71 3.93 -21.99
N ASP A 130 -14.31 4.59 -21.00
CA ASP A 130 -13.54 5.12 -19.86
C ASP A 130 -12.80 4.01 -19.11
N ALA A 131 -13.44 2.85 -18.94
CA ALA A 131 -12.83 1.68 -18.32
C ALA A 131 -11.59 1.19 -19.10
N GLU A 132 -11.67 1.14 -20.43
CA GLU A 132 -10.52 0.80 -21.27
C GLU A 132 -9.41 1.86 -21.13
N PHE A 133 -9.76 3.14 -21.15
CA PHE A 133 -8.79 4.22 -21.07
C PHE A 133 -8.00 4.20 -19.75
N VAL A 134 -8.66 3.93 -18.62
CA VAL A 134 -8.00 3.71 -17.31
C VAL A 134 -6.94 2.61 -17.42
N GLN A 135 -7.29 1.46 -18.02
CA GLN A 135 -6.37 0.33 -18.15
C GLN A 135 -5.17 0.68 -19.03
N ILE A 136 -5.39 1.37 -20.15
CA ILE A 136 -4.34 1.81 -21.06
C ILE A 136 -3.34 2.72 -20.34
N VAL A 137 -3.82 3.73 -19.62
CA VAL A 137 -2.95 4.67 -18.90
C VAL A 137 -2.25 3.99 -17.73
N SER A 138 -2.95 3.13 -16.98
CA SER A 138 -2.40 2.33 -15.88
C SER A 138 -1.22 1.48 -16.36
N LYS A 139 -1.39 0.74 -17.45
CA LYS A 139 -0.34 -0.10 -18.03
C LYS A 139 0.82 0.71 -18.59
N ALA A 140 0.54 1.78 -19.36
CA ALA A 140 1.57 2.63 -19.94
C ALA A 140 2.46 3.29 -18.87
N LEU A 141 1.89 3.70 -17.74
CA LEU A 141 2.62 4.28 -16.61
C LEU A 141 3.18 3.27 -15.61
N LYS A 142 2.76 2.01 -15.67
CA LYS A 142 2.94 1.04 -14.57
C LYS A 142 2.41 1.57 -13.23
N ARG A 143 1.26 2.23 -13.28
CA ARG A 143 0.55 2.82 -12.14
C ARG A 143 -0.67 1.97 -11.82
N ASP A 144 -1.06 1.88 -10.54
CA ASP A 144 -2.28 1.14 -10.18
C ASP A 144 -3.54 1.79 -10.77
N VAL A 145 -4.50 0.94 -11.14
CA VAL A 145 -5.79 1.32 -11.75
C VAL A 145 -6.58 2.32 -10.89
N LYS A 146 -6.49 2.21 -9.56
CA LYS A 146 -7.25 3.05 -8.63
C LYS A 146 -6.73 4.50 -8.65
N SER A 147 -5.42 4.70 -8.76
CA SER A 147 -4.86 6.04 -8.97
C SER A 147 -5.35 6.70 -10.25
N VAL A 148 -5.32 5.95 -11.37
CA VAL A 148 -5.78 6.49 -12.66
C VAL A 148 -7.29 6.76 -12.65
N SER A 149 -8.07 5.87 -12.05
CA SER A 149 -9.52 6.06 -11.88
C SER A 149 -9.83 7.31 -11.05
N HIS A 150 -9.07 7.55 -9.98
CA HIS A 150 -9.20 8.75 -9.15
C HIS A 150 -8.93 10.03 -9.95
N TRP A 151 -7.91 10.04 -10.82
CA TRP A 151 -7.66 11.20 -11.70
C TRP A 151 -8.79 11.48 -12.71
N MET A 152 -9.60 10.48 -13.01
CA MET A 152 -10.75 10.57 -13.92
C MET A 152 -12.09 10.84 -13.21
N GLU A 153 -12.14 10.84 -11.88
CA GLU A 153 -13.40 10.80 -11.11
C GLU A 153 -14.39 11.93 -11.43
N ARG A 154 -13.89 13.05 -11.99
CA ARG A 154 -14.69 14.23 -12.35
C ARG A 154 -15.47 14.09 -13.67
N PHE A 155 -15.22 13.03 -14.44
CA PHE A 155 -15.90 12.78 -15.73
C PHE A 155 -16.14 11.28 -16.03
N TYR A 156 -15.53 10.37 -15.27
CA TYR A 156 -15.67 8.93 -15.47
C TYR A 156 -17.14 8.47 -15.45
N GLY A 157 -17.55 7.70 -16.45
CA GLY A 157 -18.78 6.91 -16.43
C GLY A 157 -18.55 5.48 -16.91
N ALA A 158 -19.09 4.49 -16.20
CA ALA A 158 -18.86 3.08 -16.49
C ALA A 158 -19.26 2.68 -17.93
N ASP A 159 -20.31 3.30 -18.47
CA ASP A 159 -20.83 3.05 -19.83
C ASP A 159 -20.46 4.18 -20.81
N ASN A 160 -19.61 5.12 -20.40
CA ASN A 160 -19.22 6.26 -21.22
C ASN A 160 -18.01 5.94 -22.11
N ASN A 161 -17.90 6.69 -23.19
CA ASN A 161 -16.72 6.72 -24.04
C ASN A 161 -15.99 8.05 -23.87
N ALA A 162 -14.67 7.97 -23.74
CA ALA A 162 -13.82 9.14 -23.57
C ALA A 162 -13.87 10.04 -24.81
N THR A 163 -14.00 11.33 -24.57
CA THR A 163 -13.81 12.37 -25.59
C THR A 163 -12.33 12.70 -25.77
N ARG A 164 -12.00 13.44 -26.83
CA ARG A 164 -10.66 13.99 -27.05
C ARG A 164 -10.26 14.95 -25.92
N GLY A 165 -11.19 15.77 -25.44
CA GLY A 165 -10.96 16.71 -24.34
C GLY A 165 -10.63 16.03 -23.02
N GLU A 166 -11.43 15.02 -22.65
CA GLU A 166 -11.19 14.18 -21.47
C GLU A 166 -9.88 13.39 -21.57
N SER A 167 -9.59 12.87 -22.78
CA SER A 167 -8.31 12.22 -23.06
C SER A 167 -7.12 13.16 -22.83
N ALA A 168 -7.24 14.41 -23.27
CA ALA A 168 -6.20 15.41 -23.03
C ALA A 168 -6.05 15.73 -21.55
N TYR A 169 -7.17 15.86 -20.83
CA TYR A 169 -7.18 16.12 -19.39
C TYR A 169 -6.45 15.01 -18.61
N LEU A 170 -6.83 13.75 -18.81
CA LEU A 170 -6.20 12.63 -18.10
C LEU A 170 -4.71 12.50 -18.48
N LEU A 171 -4.37 12.57 -19.77
CA LEU A 171 -2.97 12.43 -20.19
C LEU A 171 -2.08 13.58 -19.70
N ASN A 172 -2.64 14.79 -19.54
CA ASN A 172 -1.92 15.92 -18.95
C ASN A 172 -1.65 15.74 -17.44
N ILE A 173 -2.51 15.02 -16.72
CA ILE A 173 -2.25 14.61 -15.33
C ILE A 173 -1.24 13.45 -15.33
N ALA A 174 -1.53 12.39 -16.07
CA ALA A 174 -0.76 11.15 -16.13
C ALA A 174 0.71 11.39 -16.50
N ARG A 175 1.03 12.31 -17.43
CA ARG A 175 2.41 12.65 -17.78
C ARG A 175 3.25 13.18 -16.60
N GLN A 176 2.62 13.76 -15.58
CA GLN A 176 3.31 14.25 -14.38
C GLN A 176 3.67 13.10 -13.44
N ALA A 177 3.03 11.94 -13.61
CA ALA A 177 3.30 10.72 -12.85
C ALA A 177 4.37 9.83 -13.50
N ILE A 178 5.10 10.32 -14.51
CA ILE A 178 6.25 9.62 -15.10
C ILE A 178 7.43 9.67 -14.12
N PRO A 179 7.98 8.53 -13.68
CA PRO A 179 9.09 8.52 -12.72
C PRO A 179 10.36 9.21 -13.23
N SER A 180 11.12 9.80 -12.32
CA SER A 180 12.38 10.48 -12.62
C SER A 180 13.49 10.05 -11.67
N ALA A 181 14.66 9.68 -12.21
CA ALA A 181 15.86 9.44 -11.41
C ALA A 181 16.39 10.73 -10.72
N ASN A 182 15.94 11.90 -11.19
CA ASN A 182 16.31 13.21 -10.69
C ASN A 182 15.19 13.86 -9.86
N ALA A 183 14.18 13.09 -9.43
CA ALA A 183 13.10 13.58 -8.59
C ALA A 183 13.64 14.36 -7.38
N LYS A 184 13.03 15.50 -7.08
CA LYS A 184 13.38 16.35 -5.95
C LYS A 184 12.20 16.45 -5.00
N ILE A 185 12.50 16.48 -3.71
CA ILE A 185 11.50 16.73 -2.69
C ILE A 185 11.04 18.19 -2.81
N THR A 186 9.73 18.39 -2.86
CA THR A 186 9.06 19.70 -2.89
C THR A 186 8.38 20.02 -1.57
N SER A 187 8.04 18.99 -0.77
CA SER A 187 7.42 19.15 0.53
C SER A 187 7.71 17.97 1.44
N VAL A 188 7.89 18.25 2.72
CA VAL A 188 7.98 17.25 3.79
C VAL A 188 7.14 17.73 4.98
N ARG A 189 6.36 16.81 5.56
CA ARG A 189 5.67 17.05 6.83
C ARG A 189 5.60 15.78 7.66
N ALA A 190 5.66 15.92 8.98
CA ALA A 190 5.39 14.81 9.87
C ALA A 190 3.87 14.56 9.99
N LEU A 191 3.45 13.33 9.75
CA LEU A 191 2.04 12.92 9.90
C LEU A 191 1.74 12.50 11.34
N ASN A 192 2.61 11.68 11.91
CA ASN A 192 2.54 11.16 13.27
C ASN A 192 3.97 10.83 13.73
N ALA A 193 4.11 10.28 14.94
CA ALA A 193 5.40 10.01 15.57
C ALA A 193 6.34 9.10 14.76
N ILE A 194 5.85 8.35 13.78
CA ILE A 194 6.65 7.37 13.02
C ILE A 194 6.54 7.50 11.50
N THR A 195 5.87 8.54 11.01
CA THR A 195 5.52 8.65 9.59
C THR A 195 5.69 10.08 9.09
N LEU A 196 6.36 10.23 7.97
CA LEU A 196 6.36 11.46 7.18
C LEU A 196 5.48 11.30 5.93
N ILE A 197 4.97 12.42 5.45
CA ILE A 197 4.46 12.58 4.10
C ILE A 197 5.48 13.43 3.33
N VAL A 198 6.01 12.88 2.26
CA VAL A 198 7.02 13.52 1.41
C VAL A 198 6.49 13.59 -0.01
N THR A 199 6.46 14.78 -0.60
CA THR A 199 6.05 14.97 -2.00
C THR A 199 7.26 15.32 -2.84
N PHE A 200 7.34 14.71 -4.01
CA PHE A 200 8.36 14.98 -5.01
C PHE A 200 7.77 15.76 -6.20
N ASP A 201 8.64 16.38 -7.01
CA ASP A 201 8.27 16.99 -8.29
C ASP A 201 7.94 15.96 -9.39
N ALA A 202 8.43 14.74 -9.23
CA ALA A 202 8.12 13.57 -10.04
C ALA A 202 8.23 12.28 -9.18
N PRO A 203 7.54 11.18 -9.53
CA PRO A 203 7.66 9.94 -8.79
C PRO A 203 9.09 9.39 -8.78
N LEU A 204 9.41 8.66 -7.72
CA LEU A 204 10.64 7.88 -7.63
C LEU A 204 10.63 6.75 -8.66
N THR A 205 11.82 6.43 -9.19
CA THR A 205 12.01 5.21 -9.97
C THR A 205 11.95 3.99 -9.04
N ALA A 206 11.68 2.80 -9.60
CA ALA A 206 11.71 1.56 -8.84
C ALA A 206 13.05 1.34 -8.11
N GLU A 207 14.18 1.76 -8.72
CA GLU A 207 15.50 1.72 -8.10
C GLU A 207 15.62 2.64 -6.87
N ASN A 208 15.09 3.86 -6.95
CA ASN A 208 15.13 4.80 -5.82
C ASN A 208 14.16 4.43 -4.70
N GLU A 209 13.14 3.61 -4.97
CA GLU A 209 12.24 3.08 -3.94
C GLU A 209 12.81 1.87 -3.20
N VAL A 210 13.82 1.16 -3.74
CA VAL A 210 14.44 0.03 -3.04
C VAL A 210 15.00 0.50 -1.70
N PHE A 211 14.70 -0.22 -0.61
CA PHE A 211 15.04 0.24 0.75
C PHE A 211 16.53 0.53 0.96
N ALA A 212 17.41 -0.30 0.40
CA ALA A 212 18.85 -0.07 0.47
C ALA A 212 19.22 1.30 -0.14
N LYS A 213 18.66 1.60 -1.33
CA LYS A 213 18.89 2.86 -2.00
C LYS A 213 18.23 4.04 -1.29
N ALA A 214 16.99 3.87 -0.84
CA ALA A 214 16.29 4.89 -0.06
C ALA A 214 17.03 5.23 1.23
N LYS A 215 17.66 4.26 1.90
CA LYS A 215 18.45 4.48 3.11
C LYS A 215 19.73 5.28 2.85
N GLU A 216 20.33 5.16 1.67
CA GLU A 216 21.44 6.02 1.25
C GLU A 216 20.96 7.43 0.88
N ASP A 217 19.85 7.52 0.16
CA ASP A 217 19.40 8.77 -0.43
C ASP A 217 18.70 9.67 0.60
N PHE A 218 17.98 9.12 1.57
CA PHE A 218 17.33 9.88 2.65
C PHE A 218 18.23 9.94 3.88
N ALA A 219 18.58 11.16 4.29
CA ALA A 219 19.32 11.41 5.51
C ALA A 219 18.60 12.42 6.39
N PHE A 220 18.67 12.22 7.71
CA PHE A 220 18.13 13.13 8.71
C PHE A 220 19.19 13.43 9.77
N ASN A 221 19.09 14.59 10.40
CA ASN A 221 19.83 14.91 11.62
C ASN A 221 19.24 14.22 12.86
N ASP A 222 19.92 14.39 14.00
CA ASP A 222 19.43 14.03 15.33
C ASP A 222 19.03 12.55 15.53
N GLY A 223 19.62 11.66 14.72
CA GLY A 223 19.49 10.21 14.82
C GLY A 223 18.18 9.65 14.26
N LEU A 224 17.35 10.47 13.62
CA LEU A 224 16.18 9.96 12.89
C LEU A 224 16.65 9.17 11.65
N SER A 225 15.99 8.06 11.35
CA SER A 225 16.32 7.25 10.17
C SER A 225 15.07 6.61 9.58
N LEU A 226 15.18 6.14 8.34
CA LEU A 226 14.11 5.34 7.72
C LEU A 226 13.99 3.98 8.41
N SER A 227 12.76 3.56 8.71
CA SER A 227 12.48 2.21 9.21
C SER A 227 12.10 1.23 8.10
N ASN A 228 11.59 1.73 6.97
CA ASN A 228 11.32 0.95 5.76
C ASN A 228 11.30 1.86 4.52
N MET A 229 11.12 1.29 3.33
CA MET A 229 11.06 2.02 2.08
C MET A 229 9.87 2.99 1.99
N PRO A 230 10.06 4.17 1.37
CA PRO A 230 8.97 5.05 0.95
C PRO A 230 7.95 4.32 0.08
N ARG A 231 6.68 4.64 0.23
CA ARG A 231 5.60 4.07 -0.60
C ARG A 231 4.69 5.15 -1.15
N LEU A 232 4.51 5.15 -2.47
CA LEU A 232 3.63 6.11 -3.14
C LEU A 232 2.18 5.91 -2.69
N LYS A 233 1.52 7.00 -2.28
CA LYS A 233 0.09 7.01 -1.98
C LYS A 233 -0.72 6.77 -3.25
N THR A 234 -1.70 5.87 -3.17
CA THR A 234 -2.72 5.69 -4.21
C THR A 234 -3.45 7.01 -4.46
N GLY A 235 -3.70 7.34 -5.73
CA GLY A 235 -4.33 8.58 -6.17
C GLY A 235 -3.38 9.78 -6.28
N SER A 236 -2.22 9.76 -5.60
CA SER A 236 -1.27 10.87 -5.69
C SER A 236 -0.42 10.79 -6.96
N ILE A 237 0.09 11.94 -7.41
CA ILE A 237 1.10 11.99 -8.47
C ILE A 237 2.43 11.47 -7.94
N ALA A 238 2.97 12.09 -6.89
CA ALA A 238 4.32 11.82 -6.37
C ALA A 238 4.42 12.01 -4.84
N THR A 239 3.36 11.68 -4.09
CA THR A 239 3.34 11.81 -2.62
C THR A 239 3.53 10.45 -1.95
N TYR A 240 4.50 10.39 -1.05
CA TYR A 240 4.97 9.17 -0.43
C TYR A 240 4.69 9.16 1.07
N ILE A 241 4.26 8.00 1.56
CA ILE A 241 4.30 7.64 2.98
C ILE A 241 5.72 7.15 3.26
N VAL A 242 6.43 7.82 4.16
CA VAL A 242 7.84 7.55 4.49
C VAL A 242 7.93 7.11 5.95
N PRO A 243 8.16 5.81 6.22
CA PRO A 243 8.30 5.28 7.58
C PRO A 243 9.64 5.70 8.21
N THR A 244 9.61 6.26 9.42
CA THR A 244 10.82 6.67 10.17
C THR A 244 10.93 5.96 11.50
N THR A 245 12.09 5.98 12.16
CA THR A 245 12.18 5.76 13.61
C THR A 245 11.29 6.79 14.36
N VAL A 246 11.04 6.53 15.63
CA VAL A 246 10.17 7.39 16.45
C VAL A 246 10.80 8.78 16.55
N GLN A 247 10.02 9.79 16.15
CA GLN A 247 10.42 11.18 16.16
C GLN A 247 10.41 11.73 17.59
N LYS A 248 11.37 12.60 17.90
CA LYS A 248 11.38 13.34 19.16
C LYS A 248 10.47 14.57 19.03
N PRO A 249 9.40 14.69 19.83
CA PRO A 249 8.49 15.82 19.76
C PRO A 249 9.20 17.17 19.91
N GLY A 250 8.87 18.13 19.04
CA GLY A 250 9.43 19.48 19.08
C GLY A 250 10.86 19.63 18.53
N THR A 251 11.57 18.53 18.26
CA THR A 251 12.87 18.57 17.56
C THR A 251 12.66 19.03 16.12
N THR A 252 13.48 19.97 15.65
CA THR A 252 13.49 20.36 14.23
C THR A 252 14.42 19.41 13.48
N TYR A 253 13.83 18.62 12.59
CA TYR A 253 14.57 17.74 11.70
C TYR A 253 14.79 18.42 10.36
N THR A 254 15.98 18.26 9.80
CA THR A 254 16.33 18.56 8.41
C THR A 254 16.38 17.24 7.65
N LEU A 255 15.57 17.13 6.60
CA LEU A 255 15.66 16.05 5.63
C LEU A 255 16.59 16.48 4.51
N SER A 256 17.61 15.67 4.25
CA SER A 256 18.42 15.74 3.04
C SER A 256 18.08 14.58 2.12
N TYR A 257 17.94 14.86 0.83
CA TYR A 257 17.72 13.86 -0.21
C TYR A 257 18.84 13.91 -1.24
N LYS A 258 19.51 12.76 -1.48
CA LYS A 258 20.69 12.63 -2.37
C LYS A 258 21.78 13.66 -2.05
N GLY A 259 22.01 13.87 -0.75
CA GLY A 259 23.03 14.78 -0.23
C GLY A 259 22.69 16.28 -0.30
N GLN A 260 21.49 16.65 -0.75
CA GLN A 260 21.01 18.03 -0.77
C GLN A 260 19.94 18.24 0.30
N GLU A 261 19.99 19.37 1.00
CA GLU A 261 18.91 19.74 1.92
C GLU A 261 17.60 19.90 1.14
N ALA A 262 16.58 19.17 1.57
CA ALA A 262 15.27 19.07 0.91
C ALA A 262 14.17 19.81 1.67
N GLY A 263 14.31 19.98 2.98
CA GLY A 263 13.37 20.73 3.81
C GLY A 263 13.48 20.37 5.28
N THR A 264 12.72 21.09 6.10
CA THR A 264 12.67 20.86 7.55
C THR A 264 11.25 20.54 8.01
N PHE A 265 11.15 19.81 9.12
CA PHE A 265 9.88 19.53 9.79
C PHE A 265 10.09 19.39 11.30
N THR A 266 9.04 19.65 12.08
CA THR A 266 9.07 19.42 13.52
C THR A 266 8.62 18.00 13.84
N GLY A 267 9.37 17.32 14.71
CA GLY A 267 9.03 15.99 15.20
C GLY A 267 7.65 15.98 15.86
N ASN A 268 6.85 14.98 15.50
CA ASN A 268 5.44 14.92 15.85
C ASN A 268 5.20 14.01 17.07
N ALA A 269 4.39 14.47 18.03
CA ALA A 269 4.04 13.73 19.25
C ALA A 269 2.83 12.80 19.09
N THR A 270 2.09 12.93 17.99
CA THR A 270 0.84 12.20 17.75
C THR A 270 1.15 10.72 17.60
N LYS A 271 0.74 9.93 18.58
CA LYS A 271 0.80 8.47 18.51
C LYS A 271 -0.39 7.94 17.72
N LEU A 272 -0.25 6.70 17.26
CA LEU A 272 -1.32 6.00 16.55
C LEU A 272 -2.30 5.38 17.54
N ASP A 273 -3.59 5.64 17.35
CA ASP A 273 -4.63 5.09 18.22
C ASP A 273 -4.79 3.58 17.99
N MET A 274 -4.70 2.82 19.07
CA MET A 274 -4.93 1.38 19.11
C MET A 274 -6.06 1.10 20.11
N THR A 275 -6.98 0.22 19.73
CA THR A 275 -8.16 -0.11 20.54
C THR A 275 -7.78 -0.91 21.78
N GLU A 276 -7.00 -1.99 21.61
CA GLU A 276 -6.64 -2.89 22.70
C GLU A 276 -5.40 -3.72 22.42
N ALA A 277 -4.81 -4.25 23.50
CA ALA A 277 -3.78 -5.28 23.45
C ALA A 277 -4.36 -6.64 23.85
N ARG A 278 -4.11 -7.69 23.06
CA ARG A 278 -4.64 -9.04 23.32
C ARG A 278 -3.59 -10.13 23.11
N GLN A 279 -3.60 -11.14 23.98
CA GLN A 279 -2.79 -12.33 23.80
C GLN A 279 -3.30 -13.16 22.61
N ILE A 280 -2.35 -13.72 21.83
CA ILE A 280 -2.64 -14.59 20.69
C ILE A 280 -2.04 -15.99 20.85
N SER A 281 -0.83 -16.09 21.41
CA SER A 281 -0.19 -17.36 21.74
C SER A 281 0.47 -17.28 23.11
N ASN A 282 1.20 -18.32 23.49
CA ASN A 282 2.03 -18.31 24.70
C ASN A 282 3.17 -17.27 24.66
N ASP A 283 3.53 -16.70 23.51
CA ASP A 283 4.65 -15.76 23.39
C ASP A 283 4.38 -14.53 22.50
N THR A 284 3.17 -14.44 21.92
CA THR A 284 2.78 -13.42 20.96
C THR A 284 1.47 -12.77 21.40
N PHE A 285 1.40 -11.46 21.24
CA PHE A 285 0.20 -10.66 21.45
C PHE A 285 0.05 -9.67 20.29
N GLU A 286 -1.06 -8.95 20.22
CA GLU A 286 -1.35 -7.99 19.16
C GLU A 286 -1.83 -6.66 19.72
N LEU A 287 -1.77 -5.63 18.86
CA LEU A 287 -2.43 -4.35 19.07
C LEU A 287 -3.49 -4.17 17.98
N GLU A 288 -4.76 -4.03 18.36
CA GLU A 288 -5.84 -3.84 17.39
C GLU A 288 -5.95 -2.38 16.92
N ALA A 289 -5.99 -2.18 15.61
CA ALA A 289 -6.37 -0.90 14.99
C ALA A 289 -7.67 -1.02 14.20
N LEU A 290 -8.64 -0.16 14.47
CA LEU A 290 -9.93 -0.17 13.78
C LEU A 290 -10.03 0.96 12.76
N LYS A 291 -10.38 0.60 11.52
CA LYS A 291 -10.77 1.57 10.50
C LYS A 291 -11.94 2.44 10.95
N ALA A 292 -12.86 1.86 11.73
CA ALA A 292 -13.98 2.58 12.33
C ALA A 292 -13.54 3.75 13.24
N ASN A 293 -12.36 3.65 13.86
CA ASN A 293 -11.75 4.68 14.69
C ASN A 293 -10.87 5.66 13.88
N GLY A 294 -10.93 5.60 12.55
CA GLY A 294 -10.13 6.45 11.68
C GLY A 294 -8.66 6.04 11.61
N VAL A 295 -8.32 4.76 11.83
CA VAL A 295 -6.95 4.26 11.74
C VAL A 295 -6.82 3.24 10.61
N VAL A 296 -5.86 3.45 9.72
CA VAL A 296 -5.67 2.59 8.54
C VAL A 296 -4.21 2.18 8.36
N ASP A 297 -4.00 0.92 8.02
CA ASP A 297 -2.76 0.38 7.51
C ASP A 297 -2.43 1.04 6.16
N TYR A 298 -1.19 1.51 6.01
CA TYR A 298 -0.73 2.12 4.77
C TYR A 298 -0.94 1.22 3.55
N GLY A 299 -0.95 -0.11 3.73
CA GLY A 299 -1.18 -1.07 2.65
C GLY A 299 -2.53 -0.92 1.93
N TYR A 300 -3.54 -0.30 2.54
CA TYR A 300 -4.80 0.02 1.87
C TYR A 300 -4.77 1.32 1.05
N VAL A 301 -3.73 2.14 1.20
CA VAL A 301 -3.65 3.48 0.62
C VAL A 301 -2.37 3.72 -0.17
N ILE A 302 -1.63 2.66 -0.52
CA ILE A 302 -0.44 2.72 -1.38
C ILE A 302 -0.62 2.03 -2.72
N SER A 303 -0.01 2.62 -3.74
CA SER A 303 -0.10 2.18 -5.14
C SER A 303 0.38 0.73 -5.30
N ALA A 304 1.46 0.36 -4.61
CA ALA A 304 2.08 -0.97 -4.71
C ALA A 304 1.15 -2.12 -4.30
N TYR A 305 0.22 -1.91 -3.37
CA TYR A 305 -0.67 -2.96 -2.85
C TYR A 305 -2.13 -2.79 -3.27
N SER A 306 -2.47 -1.69 -3.94
CA SER A 306 -3.82 -1.34 -4.40
C SER A 306 -4.50 -2.49 -5.18
N GLY A 307 -3.78 -3.13 -6.12
CA GLY A 307 -4.29 -4.27 -6.89
C GLY A 307 -4.65 -5.50 -6.03
N GLY A 308 -3.77 -5.90 -5.10
CA GLY A 308 -4.00 -7.05 -4.22
C GLY A 308 -5.04 -6.80 -3.13
N ARG A 309 -5.22 -5.54 -2.71
CA ARG A 309 -6.26 -5.15 -1.74
C ARG A 309 -7.64 -5.00 -2.38
N GLY A 310 -7.74 -4.84 -3.70
CA GLY A 310 -8.99 -4.77 -4.44
C GLY A 310 -9.93 -3.66 -3.91
N ALA A 311 -11.16 -4.04 -3.57
CA ALA A 311 -12.17 -3.12 -3.04
C ALA A 311 -11.78 -2.47 -1.71
N ASN A 312 -10.88 -3.09 -0.94
CA ASN A 312 -10.44 -2.55 0.35
C ASN A 312 -9.43 -1.41 0.20
N ALA A 313 -8.76 -1.28 -0.94
CA ALA A 313 -7.89 -0.14 -1.20
C ALA A 313 -8.71 1.11 -1.49
N PHE A 314 -8.22 2.27 -1.07
CA PHE A 314 -8.89 3.55 -1.27
C PHE A 314 -7.89 4.70 -1.35
N VAL A 315 -8.38 5.86 -1.78
CA VAL A 315 -7.59 7.09 -1.89
C VAL A 315 -7.86 7.95 -0.67
N LEU A 316 -6.80 8.54 -0.14
CA LEU A 316 -6.86 9.59 0.86
C LEU A 316 -6.37 10.88 0.23
N ASP A 317 -7.11 11.98 0.43
CA ASP A 317 -6.70 13.29 -0.06
C ASP A 317 -5.38 13.79 0.59
N GLU A 318 -4.97 15.02 0.27
CA GLU A 318 -3.73 15.62 0.79
C GLU A 318 -3.74 15.84 2.31
N GLU A 319 -4.94 15.99 2.89
CA GLU A 319 -5.20 16.10 4.33
C GLU A 319 -5.43 14.74 5.01
N ASN A 320 -5.26 13.65 4.24
CA ASN A 320 -5.52 12.28 4.64
C ASN A 320 -6.98 12.01 5.02
N LYS A 321 -7.93 12.57 4.26
CA LYS A 321 -9.36 12.34 4.43
C LYS A 321 -9.94 11.46 3.33
N ALA A 322 -10.99 10.73 3.70
CA ALA A 322 -11.94 10.05 2.82
C ALA A 322 -13.29 9.95 3.54
N ASP A 323 -14.40 10.02 2.79
CA ASP A 323 -15.76 9.90 3.33
C ASP A 323 -16.05 10.86 4.50
N GLY A 324 -15.50 12.07 4.43
CA GLY A 324 -15.63 13.10 5.48
C GLY A 324 -14.87 12.81 6.78
N ARG A 325 -14.01 11.78 6.81
CA ARG A 325 -13.20 11.38 7.97
C ARG A 325 -11.73 11.56 7.70
N THR A 326 -10.99 12.09 8.67
CA THR A 326 -9.52 12.09 8.65
C THR A 326 -9.01 10.74 9.16
N TYR A 327 -8.05 10.15 8.45
CA TYR A 327 -7.43 8.90 8.82
C TYR A 327 -6.00 9.10 9.35
N GLN A 328 -5.69 8.43 10.46
CA GLN A 328 -4.33 8.14 10.87
C GLN A 328 -3.80 6.97 10.05
N ILE A 329 -2.55 7.08 9.61
CA ILE A 329 -1.91 6.05 8.79
C ILE A 329 -0.84 5.34 9.61
N ILE A 330 -1.03 4.04 9.82
CA ILE A 330 0.00 3.15 10.35
C ILE A 330 0.96 2.85 9.20
N SER A 331 2.16 3.43 9.24
CA SER A 331 3.23 3.07 8.30
C SER A 331 3.83 1.70 8.65
N SER A 332 4.85 1.24 7.94
CA SER A 332 5.39 -0.11 8.15
C SER A 332 5.79 -0.38 9.61
N GLY A 333 5.32 -1.50 10.14
CA GLY A 333 5.71 -2.05 11.45
C GLY A 333 7.14 -2.60 11.50
N GLN A 334 7.87 -2.62 10.38
CA GLN A 334 9.23 -3.14 10.34
C GLN A 334 10.14 -2.42 11.36
N GLY A 335 10.79 -3.21 12.22
CA GLY A 335 11.66 -2.69 13.28
C GLY A 335 10.93 -2.00 14.43
N ARG A 336 9.59 -2.08 14.50
CA ARG A 336 8.83 -1.56 15.64
C ARG A 336 8.94 -2.49 16.83
N GLU A 337 8.93 -1.87 17.99
CA GLU A 337 8.95 -2.54 19.28
C GLU A 337 7.87 -1.92 20.16
N VAL A 338 7.46 -2.70 21.16
CA VAL A 338 6.59 -2.26 22.25
C VAL A 338 7.15 -2.82 23.55
N THR A 339 6.78 -2.23 24.67
CA THR A 339 7.18 -2.71 25.99
C THR A 339 5.99 -3.38 26.66
N ILE A 340 6.12 -4.65 27.02
CA ILE A 340 5.13 -5.41 27.77
C ILE A 340 5.67 -5.68 29.18
N THR A 341 4.89 -5.33 30.20
CA THR A 341 5.29 -5.40 31.61
C THR A 341 4.35 -6.33 32.38
N PRO A 342 4.82 -7.47 32.92
CA PRO A 342 4.04 -8.29 33.84
C PRO A 342 3.84 -7.59 35.18
N GLU A 343 2.68 -7.79 35.80
CA GLU A 343 2.41 -7.35 37.17
C GLU A 343 3.46 -7.89 38.14
N GLY A 344 4.13 -6.99 38.86
CA GLY A 344 5.21 -7.32 39.79
C GLY A 344 6.53 -7.73 39.14
N GLY A 345 6.67 -7.66 37.81
CA GLY A 345 7.91 -8.01 37.11
C GLY A 345 8.56 -6.83 36.36
N GLN A 346 9.62 -7.15 35.63
CA GLN A 346 10.38 -6.16 34.85
C GLN A 346 9.81 -6.00 33.43
N PRO A 347 9.89 -4.80 32.84
CA PRO A 347 9.49 -4.56 31.46
C PRO A 347 10.26 -5.45 30.46
N ILE A 348 9.57 -5.93 29.44
CA ILE A 348 10.12 -6.78 28.37
C ILE A 348 9.88 -6.07 27.04
N VAL A 349 10.92 -5.96 26.21
CA VAL A 349 10.79 -5.46 24.84
C VAL A 349 10.29 -6.59 23.95
N ALA A 350 9.13 -6.38 23.32
CA ALA A 350 8.56 -7.28 22.33
C ALA A 350 8.69 -6.65 20.93
N LYS A 351 9.03 -7.48 19.94
CA LYS A 351 9.34 -7.03 18.59
C LYS A 351 8.20 -7.33 17.64
N TYR A 352 7.94 -6.42 16.70
CA TYR A 352 6.95 -6.63 15.65
C TYR A 352 7.23 -7.92 14.88
N VAL A 353 6.17 -8.70 14.66
CA VAL A 353 6.18 -9.91 13.86
C VAL A 353 5.92 -9.52 12.40
N PRO A 354 6.87 -9.73 11.47
CA PRO A 354 6.73 -9.29 10.08
C PRO A 354 5.45 -9.81 9.41
N PHE A 355 4.89 -9.00 8.51
CA PHE A 355 3.70 -9.31 7.71
C PHE A 355 2.40 -9.53 8.50
N THR A 356 2.34 -9.21 9.79
CA THR A 356 1.12 -9.38 10.62
C THR A 356 0.24 -8.12 10.73
N GLN A 357 0.77 -6.95 10.32
CA GLN A 357 0.09 -5.66 10.52
C GLN A 357 -1.29 -5.57 9.85
N SER A 358 -1.48 -6.21 8.70
CA SER A 358 -2.79 -6.28 8.07
C SER A 358 -2.95 -7.53 7.20
N THR A 359 -3.31 -8.62 7.87
CA THR A 359 -3.58 -9.96 7.33
C THR A 359 -4.99 -10.40 7.69
N ASP A 360 -5.52 -11.37 6.94
CA ASP A 360 -6.81 -12.01 7.21
C ASP A 360 -8.00 -11.02 7.38
N GLY A 361 -7.92 -9.87 6.71
CA GLY A 361 -8.95 -8.82 6.73
C GLY A 361 -8.90 -7.90 7.96
N LYS A 362 -7.90 -8.05 8.83
CA LYS A 362 -7.75 -7.28 10.07
C LYS A 362 -6.55 -6.33 10.00
N GLN A 363 -6.43 -5.45 10.99
CA GLN A 363 -5.31 -4.52 11.14
C GLN A 363 -4.75 -4.64 12.56
N GLU A 364 -4.05 -5.74 12.82
CA GLU A 364 -3.70 -6.18 14.17
C GLU A 364 -2.20 -6.55 14.22
N PRO A 365 -1.27 -5.57 14.16
CA PRO A 365 0.15 -5.86 14.26
C PRO A 365 0.47 -6.68 15.52
N LYS A 366 1.18 -7.78 15.29
CA LYS A 366 1.59 -8.70 16.34
C LYS A 366 2.99 -8.40 16.84
N PHE A 367 3.20 -8.63 18.11
CA PHE A 367 4.47 -8.44 18.81
C PHE A 367 4.81 -9.72 19.57
N ARG A 368 6.06 -10.13 19.45
CA ARG A 368 6.55 -11.36 20.07
C ARG A 368 7.59 -11.07 21.12
N LEU A 369 7.50 -11.80 22.22
CA LEU A 369 8.50 -11.79 23.27
C LEU A 369 9.87 -12.28 22.74
N PRO A 370 10.97 -11.92 23.40
CA PRO A 370 12.28 -12.49 23.10
C PRO A 370 12.27 -14.02 23.18
N GLU A 371 13.15 -14.67 22.42
CA GLU A 371 13.26 -16.14 22.40
C GLU A 371 13.42 -16.71 23.82
N GLY A 372 12.67 -17.77 24.11
CA GLY A 372 12.64 -18.43 25.42
C GLY A 372 11.80 -17.72 26.49
N LYS A 373 11.14 -16.60 26.18
CA LYS A 373 10.16 -15.95 27.06
C LYS A 373 8.74 -16.30 26.65
N GLU A 374 7.89 -16.49 27.66
CA GLU A 374 6.47 -16.81 27.50
C GLU A 374 5.63 -15.95 28.44
N LEU A 375 4.38 -15.72 28.03
CA LEU A 375 3.32 -15.14 28.83
C LEU A 375 2.88 -16.19 29.86
N THR A 376 2.94 -15.82 31.13
CA THR A 376 2.61 -16.73 32.24
C THR A 376 1.11 -16.69 32.51
N PRO A 377 0.37 -17.82 32.40
CA PRO A 377 -1.06 -17.85 32.67
C PRO A 377 -1.42 -17.28 34.04
N GLY A 378 -2.47 -16.46 34.10
CA GLY A 378 -2.94 -15.77 35.30
C GLY A 378 -2.22 -14.47 35.63
N VAL A 379 -1.12 -14.13 34.95
CA VAL A 379 -0.42 -12.85 35.15
C VAL A 379 -1.07 -11.76 34.30
N THR A 380 -1.29 -10.60 34.92
CA THR A 380 -1.71 -9.38 34.21
C THR A 380 -0.51 -8.74 33.53
N TYR A 381 -0.65 -8.40 32.26
CA TYR A 381 0.37 -7.68 31.48
C TYR A 381 -0.16 -6.31 31.07
N THR A 382 0.71 -5.31 31.10
CA THR A 382 0.47 -3.95 30.58
C THR A 382 1.39 -3.68 29.40
N VAL A 383 0.84 -3.26 28.26
CA VAL A 383 1.60 -2.92 27.05
C VAL A 383 1.72 -1.41 26.90
N THR A 384 2.92 -0.93 26.64
CA THR A 384 3.20 0.50 26.41
C THR A 384 4.01 0.68 25.13
N SER A 385 3.88 1.85 24.52
CA SER A 385 4.56 2.19 23.28
C SER A 385 4.92 3.68 23.24
N ASP A 386 6.03 3.99 22.57
CA ASP A 386 6.45 5.36 22.25
C ASP A 386 5.82 5.88 20.95
N TRP A 387 5.19 5.01 20.14
CA TRP A 387 4.57 5.34 18.86
C TRP A 387 3.06 5.09 18.78
N ALA A 388 2.51 4.28 19.69
CA ALA A 388 1.08 3.96 19.77
C ALA A 388 0.46 4.37 21.11
N GLU A 389 -0.77 4.83 21.07
CA GLU A 389 -1.62 5.07 22.24
C GLU A 389 -2.65 3.94 22.30
N ILE A 390 -2.65 3.14 23.38
CA ILE A 390 -3.44 1.91 23.47
C ILE A 390 -4.55 2.10 24.52
N ALA A 391 -5.80 2.19 24.07
CA ALA A 391 -6.91 2.50 24.97
C ALA A 391 -7.10 1.42 26.05
N ASN A 392 -7.12 0.14 25.65
CA ASN A 392 -7.14 -1.00 26.56
C ASN A 392 -5.80 -1.74 26.54
N GLN A 393 -4.83 -1.19 27.26
CA GLN A 393 -3.43 -1.65 27.23
C GLN A 393 -3.13 -2.89 28.09
N THR A 394 -4.10 -3.41 28.85
CA THR A 394 -3.88 -4.50 29.80
C THR A 394 -4.66 -5.76 29.44
N PHE A 395 -4.05 -6.93 29.59
CA PHE A 395 -4.75 -8.22 29.52
C PHE A 395 -4.20 -9.21 30.55
N VAL A 396 -5.04 -10.16 30.97
CA VAL A 396 -4.61 -11.30 31.79
C VAL A 396 -4.24 -12.45 30.86
N ALA A 397 -3.01 -12.94 30.96
CA ALA A 397 -2.57 -14.05 30.14
C ALA A 397 -3.37 -15.32 30.47
N LYS A 398 -3.86 -15.99 29.45
CA LYS A 398 -4.55 -17.27 29.50
C LYS A 398 -3.57 -18.40 29.25
N ASP A 399 -3.95 -19.59 29.70
CA ASP A 399 -3.30 -20.82 29.28
C ASP A 399 -3.72 -21.12 27.83
N ILE A 400 -2.79 -20.90 26.90
CA ILE A 400 -2.96 -21.15 25.47
C ILE A 400 -1.96 -22.23 25.10
N ALA A 401 -2.45 -23.37 24.62
CA ALA A 401 -1.60 -24.44 24.13
C ALA A 401 -0.69 -23.92 22.99
N PRO A 402 0.60 -24.28 22.97
CA PRO A 402 1.46 -23.99 21.84
C PRO A 402 0.89 -24.54 20.53
N LEU A 403 1.36 -24.01 19.40
CA LEU A 403 1.05 -24.59 18.09
C LEU A 403 1.53 -26.05 18.05
N LYS A 404 1.02 -26.85 17.12
CA LYS A 404 1.40 -28.26 17.02
C LYS A 404 1.82 -28.58 15.60
N ILE A 405 3.09 -28.94 15.42
CA ILE A 405 3.57 -29.47 14.14
C ILE A 405 3.11 -30.91 14.04
N VAL A 406 2.43 -31.24 12.93
CA VAL A 406 1.90 -32.59 12.67
C VAL A 406 2.60 -33.29 11.52
N GLU A 407 3.21 -32.54 10.62
CA GLU A 407 3.91 -33.09 9.46
C GLU A 407 4.99 -32.12 8.96
N ALA A 408 6.01 -32.68 8.31
CA ALA A 408 6.99 -31.93 7.55
C ALA A 408 7.34 -32.69 6.27
N GLU A 409 7.38 -31.99 5.13
CA GLU A 409 7.70 -32.59 3.83
C GLU A 409 8.79 -31.80 3.10
N ALA A 410 9.63 -32.49 2.31
CA ALA A 410 10.63 -31.81 1.49
C ALA A 410 9.98 -31.21 0.24
N VAL A 411 10.14 -29.91 0.03
CA VAL A 411 9.67 -29.19 -1.17
C VAL A 411 10.77 -29.11 -2.22
N SER A 412 12.00 -28.90 -1.76
CA SER A 412 13.22 -28.85 -2.58
C SER A 412 14.42 -29.26 -1.74
N GLU A 413 15.63 -29.29 -2.33
CA GLU A 413 16.85 -29.48 -1.54
C GLU A 413 17.07 -28.38 -0.49
N THR A 414 16.43 -27.22 -0.63
CA THR A 414 16.65 -26.04 0.23
C THR A 414 15.43 -25.61 1.02
N SER A 415 14.29 -26.32 0.92
CA SER A 415 13.05 -25.90 1.56
C SER A 415 12.20 -27.10 1.97
N ILE A 416 11.49 -26.95 3.08
CA ILE A 416 10.50 -27.90 3.58
C ILE A 416 9.15 -27.21 3.78
N ASP A 417 8.07 -27.96 3.64
CA ASP A 417 6.77 -27.60 4.17
C ASP A 417 6.70 -28.07 5.62
N VAL A 418 6.15 -27.24 6.49
CA VAL A 418 5.80 -27.57 7.87
C VAL A 418 4.31 -27.38 8.04
N THR A 419 3.62 -28.45 8.40
CA THR A 419 2.16 -28.47 8.57
C THR A 419 1.82 -28.44 10.05
N LEU A 420 0.95 -27.52 10.44
CA LEU A 420 0.38 -27.46 11.77
C LEU A 420 -0.92 -28.24 11.87
N ALA A 421 -1.33 -28.57 13.09
CA ALA A 421 -2.61 -29.25 13.35
C ALA A 421 -3.82 -28.41 12.90
N GLU A 422 -3.69 -27.08 12.94
CA GLU A 422 -4.71 -26.11 12.55
C GLU A 422 -4.01 -24.92 11.88
N ASP A 423 -4.75 -24.23 11.02
CA ASP A 423 -4.30 -22.97 10.43
C ASP A 423 -4.06 -21.93 11.53
N PRO A 424 -2.82 -21.44 11.71
CA PRO A 424 -2.50 -20.56 12.81
C PRO A 424 -3.05 -19.14 12.63
N GLY A 425 -3.55 -18.76 11.44
CA GLY A 425 -4.03 -17.40 11.22
C GLY A 425 -2.90 -16.36 11.19
N ASP A 426 -3.21 -15.16 10.71
CA ASP A 426 -2.50 -13.90 10.95
C ASP A 426 -0.97 -13.89 10.71
N GLU A 427 -0.45 -14.86 9.96
CA GLU A 427 0.98 -15.10 9.77
C GLU A 427 1.79 -15.38 11.03
N LEU A 428 1.26 -16.16 11.97
CA LEU A 428 1.99 -16.54 13.20
C LEU A 428 3.26 -17.38 12.96
N PHE A 429 3.41 -18.00 11.78
CA PHE A 429 4.67 -18.63 11.35
C PHE A 429 5.81 -17.62 11.17
N SER A 430 5.50 -16.35 10.92
CA SER A 430 6.48 -15.30 10.66
C SER A 430 7.55 -15.23 11.74
N GLY A 431 8.81 -15.36 11.34
CA GLY A 431 9.96 -15.38 12.26
C GLY A 431 10.13 -16.66 13.08
N ARG A 432 9.42 -17.74 12.75
CA ARG A 432 9.62 -19.07 13.36
C ARG A 432 10.64 -19.88 12.57
N SER A 433 11.29 -20.79 13.28
CA SER A 433 12.24 -21.74 12.70
C SER A 433 12.02 -23.13 13.28
N VAL A 434 12.50 -24.12 12.53
CA VAL A 434 12.58 -25.52 12.96
C VAL A 434 14.02 -26.02 12.79
N GLU A 435 14.43 -26.94 13.66
CA GLU A 435 15.68 -27.67 13.56
C GLU A 435 15.41 -29.06 12.99
N LEU A 436 16.19 -29.42 11.97
CA LEU A 436 16.20 -30.75 11.36
C LEU A 436 17.46 -31.47 11.82
N THR A 437 17.31 -32.60 12.51
CA THR A 437 18.43 -33.41 13.00
C THR A 437 18.44 -34.77 12.31
N ASP A 438 19.54 -35.14 11.67
CA ASP A 438 19.70 -36.48 11.07
C ASP A 438 20.10 -37.55 12.10
N ALA A 439 20.19 -38.81 11.67
CA ALA A 439 20.57 -39.93 12.54
C ALA A 439 22.02 -39.84 13.09
N ALA A 440 22.89 -39.08 12.44
CA ALA A 440 24.26 -38.82 12.89
C ALA A 440 24.34 -37.62 13.86
N GLY A 441 23.23 -36.91 14.09
CA GLY A 441 23.17 -35.73 14.94
C GLY A 441 23.54 -34.43 14.23
N ASN A 442 23.72 -34.44 12.90
CA ASN A 442 23.94 -33.21 12.15
C ASN A 442 22.64 -32.39 12.09
N LYS A 443 22.78 -31.08 12.22
CA LYS A 443 21.66 -30.15 12.35
C LYS A 443 21.59 -29.20 11.17
N LEU A 444 20.38 -28.98 10.66
CA LEU A 444 20.04 -27.90 9.76
C LEU A 444 18.95 -27.04 10.42
N THR A 445 18.92 -25.76 10.10
CA THR A 445 17.85 -24.86 10.55
C THR A 445 17.07 -24.38 9.34
N ALA A 446 15.76 -24.54 9.38
CA ALA A 446 14.86 -23.97 8.40
C ALA A 446 14.08 -22.82 9.04
N THR A 447 13.95 -21.69 8.35
CA THR A 447 13.21 -20.51 8.82
C THR A 447 12.05 -20.25 7.89
N TYR A 448 10.91 -19.88 8.47
CA TYR A 448 9.71 -19.61 7.71
C TYR A 448 9.96 -18.55 6.64
N LYS A 449 9.61 -18.89 5.40
CA LYS A 449 9.59 -17.99 4.27
C LYS A 449 8.37 -17.10 4.41
N TYR A 450 8.59 -15.81 4.64
CA TYR A 450 7.50 -14.86 4.84
C TYR A 450 6.44 -14.94 3.74
N SER A 451 5.17 -14.85 4.14
CA SER A 451 4.02 -14.88 3.23
C SER A 451 3.83 -16.18 2.45
N SER A 452 4.39 -17.29 2.93
CA SER A 452 4.24 -18.61 2.29
C SER A 452 3.12 -19.47 2.87
N ARG A 453 2.43 -19.00 3.93
CA ARG A 453 1.33 -19.69 4.59
C ARG A 453 0.22 -19.99 3.59
N LYS A 454 -0.22 -21.24 3.59
CA LYS A 454 -1.36 -21.74 2.84
C LYS A 454 -2.19 -22.63 3.76
N GLY A 455 -3.14 -22.02 4.46
CA GLY A 455 -3.84 -22.69 5.55
C GLY A 455 -2.87 -23.03 6.68
N GLU A 456 -2.88 -24.29 7.09
CA GLU A 456 -2.02 -24.88 8.11
C GLU A 456 -0.57 -25.12 7.69
N VAL A 457 -0.25 -24.96 6.39
CA VAL A 457 1.09 -25.22 5.85
C VAL A 457 1.89 -23.93 5.70
N GLY A 458 3.16 -23.94 6.11
CA GLY A 458 4.12 -22.90 5.82
C GLY A 458 5.40 -23.45 5.19
N VAL A 459 6.00 -22.71 4.25
CA VAL A 459 7.29 -23.08 3.66
C VAL A 459 8.41 -22.54 4.55
N PHE A 460 9.39 -23.38 4.87
CA PHE A 460 10.59 -23.02 5.64
C PHE A 460 11.83 -23.26 4.77
N ASP A 461 12.61 -22.20 4.56
CA ASP A 461 13.85 -22.24 3.79
C ASP A 461 15.04 -22.55 4.70
N LEU A 462 15.93 -23.44 4.26
CA LEU A 462 17.15 -23.78 4.97
C LEU A 462 18.11 -22.59 5.01
N ALA A 463 18.67 -22.34 6.19
CA ALA A 463 19.66 -21.31 6.40
C ALA A 463 21.07 -21.75 5.92
N GLN A 464 21.95 -20.76 5.69
CA GLN A 464 23.40 -20.96 5.49
C GLN A 464 23.78 -21.95 4.38
N ASP A 465 23.10 -21.91 3.23
CA ASP A 465 23.31 -22.83 2.11
C ASP A 465 23.09 -24.32 2.46
N GLY A 466 22.40 -24.59 3.57
CA GLY A 466 22.05 -25.93 4.00
C GLY A 466 21.23 -26.67 2.93
N LYS A 467 21.50 -27.97 2.78
CA LYS A 467 20.80 -28.83 1.82
C LYS A 467 20.31 -30.11 2.49
N LEU A 468 19.11 -30.51 2.11
CA LEU A 468 18.57 -31.83 2.40
C LEU A 468 19.34 -32.90 1.62
N THR A 469 19.68 -33.98 2.30
CA THR A 469 20.36 -35.12 1.68
C THR A 469 19.35 -36.17 1.24
N LYS A 470 19.38 -36.56 -0.04
CA LYS A 470 18.51 -37.60 -0.59
C LYS A 470 18.68 -38.93 0.16
N GLY A 471 17.57 -39.57 0.52
CA GLY A 471 17.54 -40.81 1.29
C GLY A 471 17.75 -40.63 2.79
N THR A 472 17.98 -39.41 3.28
CA THR A 472 18.14 -39.13 4.71
C THR A 472 16.78 -38.84 5.35
N THR A 473 16.59 -39.37 6.56
CA THR A 473 15.46 -39.02 7.43
C THR A 473 15.93 -38.04 8.49
N TYR A 474 15.19 -36.95 8.65
CA TYR A 474 15.42 -35.92 9.63
C TYR A 474 14.30 -35.94 10.67
N THR A 475 14.67 -35.79 11.94
CA THR A 475 13.74 -35.38 12.99
C THR A 475 13.58 -33.86 12.93
N VAL A 476 12.34 -33.39 12.76
CA VAL A 476 12.01 -31.95 12.74
C VAL A 476 11.41 -31.55 14.08
N THR A 477 11.97 -30.50 14.69
CA THR A 477 11.53 -29.93 15.98
C THR A 477 11.50 -28.41 15.92
N PRO A 478 10.62 -27.72 16.66
CA PRO A 478 10.60 -26.26 16.69
C PRO A 478 11.88 -25.70 17.34
N VAL A 479 12.39 -24.59 16.81
CA VAL A 479 13.40 -23.77 17.51
C VAL A 479 12.66 -22.90 18.53
N GLY A 480 12.87 -23.19 19.82
CA GLY A 480 12.10 -22.59 20.92
C GLY A 480 10.75 -23.29 21.16
N ASN A 481 9.89 -22.69 21.98
CA ASN A 481 8.68 -23.37 22.50
C ASN A 481 7.40 -23.05 21.73
N TRP A 482 7.50 -22.47 20.53
CA TRP A 482 6.34 -21.98 19.79
C TRP A 482 5.40 -23.08 19.29
N ALA A 483 5.95 -24.29 19.09
CA ALA A 483 5.18 -25.49 18.81
C ALA A 483 5.32 -26.57 19.90
N GLY A 484 5.60 -26.15 21.14
CA GLY A 484 5.77 -27.05 22.28
C GLY A 484 6.80 -28.15 22.02
N ALA A 485 6.49 -29.37 22.45
CA ALA A 485 7.35 -30.55 22.25
C ALA A 485 7.08 -31.28 20.92
N SER A 486 6.58 -30.58 19.90
CA SER A 486 6.27 -31.21 18.61
C SER A 486 7.51 -31.83 17.98
N LYS A 487 7.35 -33.05 17.47
CA LYS A 487 8.41 -33.83 16.81
C LYS A 487 7.79 -34.65 15.68
N VAL A 488 8.29 -34.46 14.46
CA VAL A 488 7.84 -35.18 13.26
C VAL A 488 9.04 -35.69 12.47
N GLU A 489 8.85 -36.70 11.64
CA GLU A 489 9.89 -37.23 10.76
C GLU A 489 9.69 -36.72 9.33
N LEU A 490 10.78 -36.35 8.67
CA LEU A 490 10.84 -35.95 7.27
C LEU A 490 11.85 -36.86 6.56
N THR A 491 11.39 -37.65 5.58
CA THR A 491 12.28 -38.48 4.75
C THR A 491 12.39 -37.89 3.35
N VAL A 492 13.62 -37.55 2.96
CA VAL A 492 13.91 -36.98 1.63
C VAL A 492 13.96 -38.12 0.60
N LYS A 493 13.07 -38.10 -0.39
CA LYS A 493 12.90 -39.18 -1.37
C LYS A 493 13.94 -39.17 -2.49
#